data_AF-A0A1V4ZZW4-F1
#
_entry.id   AF-A0A1V4ZZW4-F1
#
_cell.length_a   1.000
_cell.length_b   1.000
_cell.length_c   1.000
_cell.angle_alpha   90.00
_cell.angle_beta   90.00
_cell.angle_gamma   90.00
#
_symmetry.space_group_name_H-M   'P 1'
#
loop_
_entity.id
_entity.type
_entity.pdbx_description
1 polymer ?
#
loop_
_entity_poly.entity_id
_entity_poly.type
_entity_poly.pdbx_seq_one_letter_code
_entity_poly.pdbx_strand_id
1 'polypeptide(L)'
;MKRFIIVGIISGLLFGLLDGIINANPIAMGFYEVHSPLARASINVPAGIVIDLAYGFILAGLFLLFYASLPGRTGLQKGISYAVVIWFLRVVMSVLSQWMMYIIPTTALLYTLIAGLIEMLALGIFYGLMLKPAVSQGA
;
A
#
# COMPACT_ATOMS: atom_id res chain seq x y z
N MET A 1 -10.61 -18.84 -6.28
CA MET A 1 -10.27 -19.05 -4.86
C MET A 1 -8.79 -19.30 -4.61
N LYS A 2 -8.16 -20.40 -5.09
CA LYS A 2 -6.73 -20.68 -4.84
C LYS A 2 -5.79 -19.53 -5.22
N ARG A 3 -5.97 -18.94 -6.41
CA ARG A 3 -5.19 -17.78 -6.88
C ARG A 3 -5.34 -16.55 -5.98
N PHE A 4 -6.55 -16.29 -5.49
CA PHE A 4 -6.82 -15.16 -4.59
C PHE A 4 -6.08 -15.35 -3.24
N ILE A 5 -6.12 -16.56 -2.68
CA ILE A 5 -5.44 -16.85 -1.41
C ILE A 5 -3.92 -16.68 -1.55
N ILE A 6 -3.33 -17.27 -2.60
CA ILE A 6 -1.89 -17.18 -2.87
C ILE A 6 -1.49 -15.71 -3.06
N VAL A 7 -2.23 -14.97 -3.88
CA VAL A 7 -1.94 -13.55 -4.12
C VAL A 7 -2.08 -12.72 -2.86
N GLY A 8 -3.11 -12.95 -2.04
CA GLY A 8 -3.31 -12.22 -0.78
C GLY A 8 -2.19 -12.44 0.23
N ILE A 9 -1.68 -13.68 0.34
CA ILE A 9 -0.52 -13.98 1.19
C ILE A 9 0.73 -13.27 0.65
N ILE A 10 1.03 -13.44 -0.64
CA ILE A 10 2.23 -12.84 -1.25
C ILE A 10 2.16 -11.31 -1.17
N SER A 11 1.00 -10.70 -1.39
CA SER A 11 0.86 -9.26 -1.30
C SER A 11 1.01 -8.75 0.11
N GLY A 12 0.51 -9.46 1.12
CA GLY A 12 0.74 -9.08 2.52
C GLY A 12 2.21 -9.17 2.90
N LEU A 13 2.92 -10.22 2.50
CA LEU A 13 4.36 -10.32 2.70
C LEU A 13 5.12 -9.23 1.95
N LEU A 14 4.72 -8.93 0.71
CA LEU A 14 5.30 -7.85 -0.08
C LEU A 14 5.06 -6.49 0.59
N PHE A 15 3.89 -6.29 1.17
CA PHE A 15 3.53 -5.07 1.89
C PHE A 15 4.44 -4.86 3.11
N GLY A 16 4.54 -5.85 4.00
CA GLY A 16 5.42 -5.76 5.16
C GLY A 16 6.90 -5.63 4.81
N LEU A 17 7.34 -6.28 3.72
CA LEU A 17 8.70 -6.13 3.22
C LEU A 17 8.97 -4.70 2.73
N LEU A 18 8.06 -4.14 1.94
CA LEU A 18 8.17 -2.76 1.45
C LEU A 18 8.12 -1.76 2.60
N ASP A 19 7.20 -1.95 3.55
CA ASP A 19 7.10 -1.12 4.75
C ASP A 19 8.41 -1.13 5.56
N GLY A 20 8.98 -2.31 5.78
CA GLY A 20 10.28 -2.44 6.43
C GLY A 20 11.41 -1.73 5.66
N ILE A 21 11.51 -1.94 4.35
CA ILE A 21 12.58 -1.33 3.53
C ILE A 21 12.46 0.20 3.49
N ILE A 22 11.23 0.69 3.36
CA ILE A 22 10.93 2.11 3.17
C ILE A 22 10.97 2.85 4.51
N ASN A 23 10.39 2.30 5.57
CA ASN A 23 10.24 3.03 6.82
C ASN A 23 11.33 2.71 7.86
N ALA A 24 12.03 1.58 7.75
CA ALA A 24 13.13 1.24 8.67
C ALA A 24 14.53 1.62 8.17
N ASN A 25 14.64 2.31 7.02
CA ASN A 25 15.96 2.80 6.58
C ASN A 25 16.41 4.04 7.39
N PRO A 26 17.73 4.30 7.49
CA PRO A 26 18.27 5.40 8.29
C PRO A 26 17.75 6.79 7.90
N ILE A 27 17.42 6.99 6.62
CA ILE A 27 16.92 8.27 6.11
C ILE A 27 15.49 8.49 6.61
N ALA A 28 14.62 7.48 6.52
CA ALA A 28 13.26 7.52 7.01
C ALA A 28 13.22 7.71 8.54
N MET A 29 14.07 7.01 9.29
CA MET A 29 14.16 7.18 10.75
C MET A 29 14.52 8.62 11.15
N GLY A 30 15.42 9.27 10.42
CA GLY A 30 15.74 10.69 10.65
C GLY A 30 14.57 11.62 10.38
N PHE A 31 13.75 11.33 9.37
CA PHE A 31 12.55 12.12 9.08
C PHE A 31 11.43 11.91 10.11
N TYR A 32 11.31 10.72 10.67
CA TYR A 32 10.27 10.36 11.64
C TYR A 32 10.67 10.53 13.11
N GLU A 33 11.89 11.01 13.40
CA GLU A 33 12.34 11.30 14.77
C GLU A 33 11.42 12.28 15.50
N VAL A 34 10.73 13.16 14.74
CA VAL A 34 9.70 14.07 15.24
C VAL A 34 8.54 13.35 15.93
N HIS A 35 8.29 12.08 15.59
CA HIS A 35 7.29 11.25 16.24
C HIS A 35 7.79 10.53 17.50
N SER A 36 9.07 10.64 17.86
CA SER A 36 9.65 9.97 19.04
C SER A 36 8.88 10.19 20.35
N PRO A 37 8.26 11.35 20.64
CA PRO A 37 7.50 11.53 21.88
C PRO A 37 6.18 10.74 21.90
N LEU A 38 5.66 10.37 20.72
CA LEU A 38 4.40 9.67 20.53
C LEU A 38 4.59 8.19 20.19
N ALA A 39 5.82 7.79 19.82
CA ALA A 39 6.14 6.44 19.41
C ALA A 39 6.12 5.47 20.59
N ARG A 40 5.66 4.23 20.36
CA ARG A 40 5.74 3.16 21.36
C ARG A 40 7.19 2.74 21.56
N ALA A 41 7.57 2.47 22.81
CA ALA A 41 8.92 2.02 23.17
C ALA A 41 9.30 0.64 22.62
N SER A 42 8.32 -0.19 22.27
CA SER A 42 8.54 -1.53 21.71
C SER A 42 7.60 -1.82 20.56
N ILE A 43 8.14 -2.38 19.48
CA ILE A 43 7.38 -2.81 18.31
C ILE A 43 6.87 -4.23 18.54
N ASN A 44 5.57 -4.46 18.31
CA ASN A 44 4.99 -5.80 18.29
C ASN A 44 5.06 -6.36 16.86
N VAL A 45 6.16 -7.04 16.54
CA VAL A 45 6.43 -7.59 15.21
C VAL A 45 5.35 -8.60 14.77
N PRO A 46 4.92 -9.57 15.60
CA PRO A 46 3.83 -10.47 15.21
C PRO A 46 2.54 -9.76 14.83
N ALA A 47 2.16 -8.70 15.55
CA ALA A 47 0.97 -7.91 15.23
C ALA A 47 1.12 -7.19 13.88
N GLY A 48 2.30 -6.63 13.60
CA GLY A 48 2.60 -6.01 12.30
C GLY A 48 2.40 -6.99 11.13
N ILE A 49 2.98 -8.19 11.23
CA ILE A 49 2.86 -9.23 10.19
C ILE A 49 1.38 -9.62 9.95
N VAL A 50 0.59 -9.78 11.03
CA VAL A 50 -0.84 -10.10 10.89
C VAL A 50 -1.61 -8.98 10.20
N ILE A 51 -1.29 -7.72 10.51
CA ILE A 51 -1.89 -6.55 9.87
C ILE A 51 -1.52 -6.53 8.38
N ASP A 52 -0.25 -6.72 8.03
CA ASP A 52 0.20 -6.71 6.63
C ASP A 52 -0.47 -7.80 5.81
N LEU A 53 -0.58 -9.01 6.37
CA LEU A 53 -1.33 -10.09 5.75
C LEU A 53 -2.80 -9.71 5.53
N ALA A 54 -3.47 -9.16 6.55
CA ALA A 54 -4.85 -8.71 6.42
C ALA A 54 -5.01 -7.65 5.32
N TYR A 55 -4.13 -6.65 5.26
CA TYR A 55 -4.10 -5.65 4.20
C TYR A 55 -3.86 -6.27 2.82
N GLY A 56 -2.98 -7.27 2.72
CA GLY A 56 -2.74 -8.02 1.48
C GLY A 56 -4.02 -8.63 0.91
N PHE A 57 -4.82 -9.29 1.75
CA PHE A 57 -6.12 -9.84 1.36
C PHE A 57 -7.15 -8.77 1.02
N ILE A 58 -7.26 -7.73 1.85
CA ILE A 58 -8.23 -6.64 1.65
C ILE A 58 -7.98 -5.94 0.33
N LEU A 59 -6.73 -5.54 0.06
CA LEU A 59 -6.36 -4.83 -1.16
C LEU A 59 -6.50 -5.71 -2.41
N ALA A 60 -6.17 -7.01 -2.32
CA ALA A 60 -6.43 -7.95 -3.41
C ALA A 60 -7.94 -8.10 -3.70
N GLY A 61 -8.76 -8.11 -2.65
CA GLY A 61 -10.21 -8.22 -2.75
C GLY A 61 -10.83 -6.98 -3.39
N LEU A 62 -10.42 -5.79 -2.92
CA LEU A 62 -10.83 -4.51 -3.50
C LEU A 62 -10.41 -4.36 -4.96
N PHE A 63 -9.22 -4.83 -5.34
CA PHE A 63 -8.80 -4.85 -6.74
C PHE A 63 -9.77 -5.65 -7.62
N LEU A 64 -10.16 -6.85 -7.18
CA LEU A 64 -11.12 -7.68 -7.91
C LEU A 64 -12.50 -7.04 -7.96
N LEU A 65 -12.94 -6.42 -6.87
CA LEU A 65 -14.23 -5.72 -6.79
C LEU A 65 -14.29 -4.56 -7.78
N PHE A 66 -13.23 -3.76 -7.87
CA PHE A 66 -13.17 -2.61 -8.77
C PHE A 66 -12.68 -2.95 -10.18
N TYR A 67 -12.27 -4.19 -10.45
CA TYR A 67 -11.64 -4.57 -11.72
C TYR A 67 -12.45 -4.14 -12.95
N ALA A 68 -13.78 -4.27 -12.91
CA ALA A 68 -14.67 -3.87 -13.99
C ALA A 68 -14.56 -2.37 -14.30
N SER A 69 -14.60 -1.55 -13.24
CA SER A 69 -14.68 -0.10 -13.28
C SER A 69 -13.32 0.58 -13.45
N LEU A 70 -12.21 -0.14 -13.22
CA LEU A 70 -10.87 0.42 -13.37
C LEU A 70 -10.57 0.73 -14.84
N PRO A 71 -10.05 1.93 -15.14
CA PRO A 71 -9.65 2.27 -16.50
C PRO A 71 -8.47 1.40 -16.95
N GLY A 72 -8.43 1.09 -18.25
CA GLY A 72 -7.40 0.25 -18.85
C GLY A 72 -7.94 -1.00 -19.52
N ARG A 73 -7.32 -1.38 -20.65
CA ARG A 73 -7.68 -2.56 -21.45
C ARG A 73 -6.95 -3.82 -20.97
N THR A 74 -5.79 -3.66 -20.34
CA THR A 74 -4.97 -4.76 -19.84
C THR A 74 -4.96 -4.83 -18.31
N GLY A 75 -4.67 -6.00 -17.75
CA GLY A 75 -4.56 -6.17 -16.30
C GLY A 75 -3.52 -5.26 -15.67
N LEU A 76 -2.39 -5.02 -16.36
CA LEU A 76 -1.35 -4.10 -15.91
C LEU A 76 -1.85 -2.65 -15.82
N GLN A 77 -2.56 -2.17 -16.85
CA GLN A 77 -3.13 -0.81 -16.84
C GLN A 77 -4.12 -0.65 -15.69
N LYS A 78 -5.02 -1.63 -15.49
CA LYS A 78 -5.95 -1.63 -14.36
C LYS A 78 -5.22 -1.67 -13.01
N GLY A 79 -4.13 -2.41 -12.91
CA GLY A 79 -3.24 -2.44 -11.74
C GLY A 79 -2.65 -1.09 -11.39
N ILE A 80 -2.12 -0.37 -12.38
CA ILE A 80 -1.57 0.98 -12.21
C ILE A 80 -2.68 1.97 -11.83
N SER A 81 -3.84 1.91 -12.50
CA SER A 81 -4.97 2.79 -12.17
C SER A 81 -5.47 2.55 -10.74
N TYR A 82 -5.55 1.29 -10.32
CA TYR A 82 -5.89 0.94 -8.95
C TYR A 82 -4.88 1.46 -7.93
N ALA A 83 -3.58 1.29 -8.20
CA ALA A 83 -2.51 1.80 -7.36
C ALA A 83 -2.64 3.29 -7.12
N VAL A 84 -2.84 4.07 -8.19
CA VAL A 84 -2.97 5.54 -8.11
C VAL A 84 -4.20 5.95 -7.29
N VAL A 85 -5.33 5.29 -7.49
CA VAL A 85 -6.56 5.58 -6.72
C VAL A 85 -6.36 5.30 -5.24
N ILE A 86 -5.86 4.12 -4.88
CA ILE A 86 -5.67 3.76 -3.47
C ILE A 86 -4.55 4.59 -2.83
N TRP A 87 -3.47 4.88 -3.56
CA TRP A 87 -2.42 5.80 -3.12
C TRP A 87 -2.99 7.17 -2.78
N PHE A 88 -3.83 7.73 -3.66
CA PHE A 88 -4.47 9.02 -3.41
C PHE A 88 -5.35 8.97 -2.16
N LEU A 89 -6.25 8.00 -2.08
CA LEU A 89 -7.19 7.90 -0.97
C LEU A 89 -6.51 7.62 0.37
N ARG A 90 -5.40 6.88 0.38
CA ARG A 90 -4.72 6.47 1.61
C ARG A 90 -3.58 7.42 1.99
N VAL A 91 -2.64 7.63 1.07
CA VAL A 91 -1.37 8.30 1.36
C VAL A 91 -1.54 9.81 1.29
N VAL A 92 -2.13 10.34 0.20
CA VAL A 92 -2.31 11.79 0.06
C VAL A 92 -3.19 12.34 1.19
N MET A 93 -4.30 11.67 1.49
CA MET A 93 -5.18 12.07 2.60
C MET A 93 -4.47 12.03 3.96
N SER A 94 -3.66 11.00 4.23
CA SER A 94 -2.87 10.90 5.47
C SER A 94 -1.84 12.02 5.58
N VAL A 95 -1.09 12.29 4.50
CA VAL A 95 -0.06 13.33 4.43
C VAL A 95 -0.67 14.72 4.64
N LEU A 96 -1.80 15.02 3.99
CA LEU A 96 -2.50 16.29 4.17
C LEU A 96 -3.02 16.46 5.61
N SER A 97 -3.59 15.39 6.18
CA SER A 97 -4.07 15.42 7.57
C SER A 97 -2.92 15.67 8.55
N GLN A 98 -1.78 15.01 8.33
CA GLN A 98 -0.57 15.19 9.12
C GLN A 98 -0.01 16.61 9.00
N TRP A 99 0.03 17.16 7.79
CA TRP A 99 0.47 18.53 7.52
C TRP A 99 -0.39 19.58 8.25
N MET A 100 -1.70 19.35 8.32
CA MET A 100 -2.61 20.26 9.01
C MET A 100 -2.59 20.11 10.54
N MET A 101 -2.39 18.88 11.05
CA MET A 101 -2.55 18.55 12.47
C MET A 101 -1.25 18.64 13.28
N TYR A 102 -0.10 18.44 12.65
CA TYR A 102 1.18 18.29 13.34
C TYR A 102 2.28 19.14 12.72
N ILE A 103 3.27 19.50 13.53
CA ILE A 103 4.49 20.19 13.09
C ILE A 103 5.46 19.13 12.56
N ILE A 104 5.19 18.61 11.37
CA ILE A 104 6.03 17.62 10.69
C ILE A 104 6.83 18.31 9.58
N PRO A 105 8.15 18.05 9.46
CA PRO A 105 8.96 18.60 8.38
C PRO A 105 8.39 18.26 7.01
N THR A 106 8.33 19.23 6.10
CA THR A 106 7.83 19.03 4.73
C THR A 106 8.59 17.93 3.99
N THR A 107 9.88 17.74 4.31
CA THR A 107 10.70 16.65 3.77
C THR A 107 10.19 15.26 4.17
N ALA A 108 9.73 15.08 5.41
CA ALA A 108 9.13 13.83 5.88
C ALA A 108 7.79 13.55 5.19
N LEU A 109 6.97 14.59 4.98
CA LEU A 109 5.70 14.50 4.26
C LEU A 109 5.92 14.11 2.79
N LEU A 110 6.89 14.74 2.12
CA LEU A 110 7.26 14.41 0.74
C LEU A 110 7.83 13.00 0.63
N TYR A 111 8.64 12.58 1.60
CA TYR A 111 9.15 11.22 1.67
C TYR A 111 7.99 10.23 1.74
N THR A 112 7.07 10.39 2.70
CA THR A 112 5.89 9.55 2.88
C THR A 112 5.03 9.47 1.61
N LEU A 113 4.85 10.60 0.95
CA LEU A 113 4.07 10.70 -0.28
C LEU A 113 4.67 9.85 -1.42
N ILE A 114 5.97 9.98 -1.66
CA ILE A 114 6.70 9.27 -2.72
C ILE A 114 6.86 7.79 -2.38
N ALA A 115 7.25 7.50 -1.15
CA ALA A 115 7.38 6.15 -0.60
C ALA A 115 6.06 5.37 -0.77
N GLY A 116 4.96 5.96 -0.32
CA GLY A 116 3.64 5.36 -0.46
C GLY A 116 3.22 5.18 -1.92
N LEU A 117 3.67 6.05 -2.85
CA LEU A 117 3.39 5.87 -4.28
C LEU A 117 4.12 4.64 -4.83
N ILE A 118 5.39 4.49 -4.50
CA ILE A 118 6.23 3.36 -4.93
C ILE A 118 5.62 2.04 -4.44
N GLU A 119 5.25 1.98 -3.16
CA GLU A 119 4.63 0.80 -2.56
C GLU A 119 3.32 0.43 -3.25
N MET A 120 2.45 1.41 -3.45
CA MET A 120 1.15 1.18 -4.08
C MET A 120 1.27 0.77 -5.54
N LEU A 121 2.23 1.34 -6.28
CA LEU A 121 2.53 0.91 -7.65
C LEU A 121 3.05 -0.52 -7.69
N ALA A 122 3.97 -0.90 -6.80
CA ALA A 122 4.49 -2.26 -6.72
C ALA A 122 3.35 -3.27 -6.47
N LEU A 123 2.47 -2.99 -5.50
CA LEU A 123 1.29 -3.81 -5.23
C LEU A 123 0.29 -3.83 -6.39
N GLY A 124 -0.04 -2.68 -6.97
CA GLY A 124 -1.02 -2.60 -8.05
C GLY A 124 -0.56 -3.30 -9.31
N ILE A 125 0.73 -3.19 -9.67
CA ILE A 125 1.34 -3.95 -10.75
C ILE A 125 1.27 -5.45 -10.44
N PHE A 126 1.64 -5.86 -9.22
CA PHE A 126 1.55 -7.25 -8.79
C PHE A 126 0.13 -7.79 -8.94
N TYR A 127 -0.90 -7.05 -8.49
CA TYR A 127 -2.30 -7.43 -8.67
C TYR A 127 -2.71 -7.48 -10.13
N GLY A 128 -2.34 -6.48 -10.95
CA GLY A 128 -2.68 -6.44 -12.37
C GLY A 128 -2.12 -7.62 -13.18
N LEU A 129 -0.96 -8.14 -12.76
CA LEU A 129 -0.34 -9.32 -13.36
C LEU A 129 -0.92 -10.62 -12.80
N MET A 130 -1.15 -10.66 -11.49
CA MET A 130 -1.45 -11.90 -10.76
C MET A 130 -2.91 -12.13 -10.44
N LEU A 131 -3.81 -11.17 -10.64
CA LEU A 131 -5.25 -11.34 -10.48
C LEU A 131 -5.95 -11.11 -11.82
N LYS A 132 -6.80 -12.07 -12.18
CA LYS A 132 -7.79 -11.90 -13.26
C LYS A 132 -9.15 -12.29 -12.69
N PRO A 133 -10.23 -11.59 -13.05
CA PRO A 133 -11.58 -12.00 -12.69
C PRO A 133 -11.85 -13.42 -13.17
N ALA A 134 -12.54 -14.21 -12.35
CA ALA A 134 -12.94 -15.57 -12.72
C ALA A 134 -14.11 -15.56 -13.72
N VAL A 135 -14.89 -14.49 -13.73
CA VAL A 135 -15.97 -14.28 -14.70
C VAL A 135 -15.40 -13.44 -15.84
N SER A 136 -15.45 -13.97 -17.06
CA SER A 136 -15.38 -13.17 -18.27
C SER A 136 -16.48 -12.12 -18.19
N GLN A 137 -16.15 -10.93 -17.67
CA GLN A 137 -16.98 -9.76 -17.88
C GLN A 137 -16.80 -9.42 -19.36
N GLY A 138 -17.67 -10.04 -20.17
CA GLY A 138 -17.63 -10.00 -21.61
C GLY A 138 -18.05 -8.64 -22.14
N ALA A 139 -17.55 -8.40 -23.35
CA ALA A 139 -17.83 -7.31 -24.29
C ALA A 139 -17.31 -5.92 -23.90
#